data_AF-A0AAE3VC07-F1
#
_entry.id   AF-A0AAE3VC07-F1
#
_cell.length_a   1.000
_cell.length_b   1.000
_cell.length_c   1.000
_cell.angle_alpha   90.00
_cell.angle_beta   90.00
_cell.angle_gamma   90.00
#
_symmetry.space_group_name_H-M   'P 1'
#
loop_
_entity.id
_entity.type
_entity.pdbx_description
1 polymer ?
#
loop_
_entity_poly.entity_id
_entity_poly.type
_entity_poly.pdbx_seq_one_letter_code
_entity_poly.pdbx_strand_id
1 'polypeptide(L)'
;MKELDNVISQLEKETKKKEQAENKIKLLKQKKSKLKRSADTKRKVEKGGVFEKFERQITGAEENTDNDLIYAFLDYVFSDNRYREKLKELTEKHLSEKGISLEETSNTENENNGIDDEETEKDLEEFEDEI
;
A
#
# COMPACT_ATOMS: atom_id res chain seq x y z
N MET A 1 6.37 39.35 48.26
CA MET A 1 7.42 38.94 47.31
C MET A 1 7.76 37.45 47.42
N LYS A 2 8.13 36.92 48.59
CA LYS A 2 8.50 35.49 48.76
C LYS A 2 7.49 34.44 48.27
N GLU A 3 6.18 34.70 48.40
CA GLU A 3 5.15 33.77 47.91
C GLU A 3 5.03 33.76 46.39
N LEU A 4 5.19 34.93 45.74
CA LEU A 4 5.16 35.06 44.30
C LEU A 4 6.35 34.33 43.66
N ASP A 5 7.55 34.51 44.22
CA ASP A 5 8.76 33.83 43.75
C ASP A 5 8.65 32.30 43.87
N ASN A 6 7.99 31.82 44.93
CA ASN A 6 7.76 30.39 45.14
C ASN A 6 6.78 29.82 44.09
N VAL A 7 5.71 30.55 43.78
CA VAL A 7 4.75 30.17 42.73
C VAL A 7 5.42 30.16 41.36
N ILE A 8 6.24 31.17 41.03
CA ILE A 8 7.00 31.22 39.78
C ILE A 8 7.96 30.03 39.66
N SER A 9 8.69 29.70 40.74
CA SER A 9 9.61 28.55 40.75
C SER A 9 8.89 27.21 40.58
N GLN A 10 7.68 27.07 41.13
CA GLN A 10 6.86 25.88 40.91
C GLN A 10 6.38 25.80 39.45
N LEU A 11 5.99 26.94 38.87
CA LEU A 11 5.53 27.03 37.49
C LEU A 11 6.63 26.64 36.50
N GLU A 12 7.87 27.12 36.69
CA GLU A 12 9.04 26.71 35.89
C GLU A 12 9.36 25.21 35.98
N LYS A 13 9.17 24.61 37.16
CA LYS A 13 9.40 23.16 37.33
C LYS A 13 8.36 22.35 36.57
N GLU A 14 7.09 22.76 36.63
CA GLU A 14 6.01 22.09 35.91
C GLU A 14 6.12 22.28 34.39
N THR A 15 6.52 23.45 33.91
CA THR A 15 6.75 23.68 32.46
C THR A 15 7.91 22.83 31.94
N LYS A 16 9.04 22.74 32.66
CA LYS A 16 10.15 21.84 32.29
C LYS A 16 9.73 20.37 32.24
N LYS A 17 8.91 19.91 33.20
CA LYS A 17 8.36 18.54 33.17
C LYS A 17 7.46 18.31 31.96
N LYS A 18 6.62 19.29 31.61
CA LYS A 18 5.75 19.23 30.43
C LYS A 18 6.55 19.10 29.15
N GLU A 19 7.58 19.94 28.97
CA GLU A 19 8.46 19.90 27.81
C GLU A 19 9.19 18.55 27.68
N GLN A 20 9.71 18.02 28.79
CA GLN A 20 10.33 16.68 28.80
C GLN A 20 9.33 15.57 28.43
N ALA A 21 8.09 15.68 28.88
CA ALA A 21 7.04 14.72 28.53
C ALA A 21 6.67 14.80 27.04
N GLU A 22 6.54 16.00 26.47
CA GLU A 22 6.28 16.21 25.05
C GLU A 22 7.40 15.62 24.17
N ASN A 23 8.65 15.83 24.56
CA ASN A 23 9.80 15.26 23.86
C ASN A 23 9.80 13.71 23.90
N LYS A 24 9.47 13.11 25.05
CA LYS A 24 9.29 11.65 25.15
C LYS A 24 8.16 11.14 24.27
N ILE A 25 7.03 11.85 24.22
CA ILE A 25 5.90 11.50 23.36
C ILE A 25 6.30 11.55 21.87
N LYS A 26 7.04 12.58 21.45
CA LYS A 26 7.54 12.71 20.07
C LYS A 26 8.44 11.52 19.69
N LEU A 27 9.37 11.14 20.58
CA LEU A 27 10.24 9.98 20.38
C LEU A 27 9.45 8.67 20.29
N LEU A 28 8.44 8.47 21.15
CA LEU A 28 7.59 7.28 21.13
C LEU A 28 6.75 7.18 19.85
N LYS A 29 6.21 8.30 19.36
CA LYS A 29 5.50 8.34 18.06
C LYS A 29 6.42 7.94 16.90
N GLN A 30 7.66 8.42 16.89
CA GLN A 30 8.65 8.05 15.88
C GLN A 30 8.99 6.54 15.94
N LYS A 31 9.25 6.01 17.15
CA LYS A 31 9.50 4.58 17.35
C LYS A 31 8.34 3.71 16.89
N LYS A 32 7.09 4.10 17.21
CA LYS A 32 5.87 3.42 16.75
C LYS A 32 5.80 3.33 15.23
N SER A 33 6.07 4.43 14.53
CA SER A 33 6.06 4.47 13.05
C SER A 33 7.11 3.55 12.45
N LYS A 34 8.35 3.59 12.97
CA LYS A 34 9.45 2.71 12.52
C LYS A 34 9.09 1.23 12.71
N LEU A 35 8.52 0.86 13.86
CA LEU A 35 8.11 -0.51 14.15
C LEU A 35 6.99 -1.01 13.22
N LYS A 36 6.02 -0.14 12.90
CA LYS A 36 4.94 -0.49 11.97
C LYS A 36 5.49 -0.75 10.56
N ARG A 37 6.36 0.15 10.07
CA ARG A 37 7.01 0.00 8.76
C ARG A 37 7.88 -1.26 8.69
N SER A 38 8.69 -1.54 9.72
CA SER A 38 9.54 -2.74 9.72
C SER A 38 8.72 -4.04 9.76
N ALA A 39 7.59 -4.06 10.49
CA ALA A 39 6.67 -5.19 10.49
C ALA A 39 6.00 -5.40 9.12
N ASP A 40 5.54 -4.33 8.48
CA ASP A 40 4.93 -4.39 7.15
C ASP A 40 5.95 -4.83 6.08
N THR A 41 7.18 -4.30 6.12
CA THR A 41 8.27 -4.73 5.22
C THR A 41 8.62 -6.19 5.45
N LYS A 42 8.76 -6.63 6.72
CA LYS A 42 9.03 -8.03 7.04
C LYS A 42 7.91 -8.95 6.53
N ARG A 43 6.64 -8.55 6.70
CA ARG A 43 5.47 -9.28 6.18
C ARG A 43 5.48 -9.35 4.65
N LYS A 44 5.85 -8.26 3.96
CA LYS A 44 5.96 -8.24 2.49
C LYS A 44 7.12 -9.12 1.99
N VAL A 45 8.27 -9.07 2.64
CA VAL A 45 9.44 -9.91 2.32
C VAL A 45 9.17 -11.38 2.60
N GLU A 46 8.56 -11.71 3.74
CA GLU A 46 8.19 -13.10 4.05
C GLU A 46 7.11 -13.63 3.10
N LYS A 47 6.13 -12.81 2.70
CA LYS A 47 5.15 -13.19 1.68
C LYS A 47 5.79 -13.34 0.29
N GLY A 48 6.64 -12.40 -0.13
CA GLY A 48 7.36 -12.46 -1.40
C GLY A 48 8.28 -13.67 -1.49
N GLY A 49 9.06 -13.94 -0.44
CA GLY A 49 9.95 -15.11 -0.40
C GLY A 49 9.21 -16.45 -0.31
N VAL A 50 7.95 -16.49 0.16
CA VAL A 50 7.11 -17.70 0.09
C VAL A 50 6.58 -17.91 -1.33
N PHE A 51 6.21 -16.83 -2.04
CA PHE A 51 5.82 -16.90 -3.45
C PHE A 51 6.99 -17.30 -4.35
N GLU A 52 8.17 -16.69 -4.20
CA GLU A 52 9.37 -17.05 -4.97
C GLU A 52 9.84 -18.49 -4.71
N LYS A 53 9.72 -18.96 -3.46
CA LYS A 53 10.03 -20.37 -3.12
C LYS A 53 9.01 -21.32 -3.71
N PHE A 54 7.73 -20.93 -3.73
CA PHE A 54 6.68 -21.69 -4.36
C PHE A 54 6.92 -21.77 -5.87
N GLU A 55 7.08 -20.64 -6.57
CA GLU A 55 7.38 -20.58 -8.00
C GLU A 55 8.62 -21.40 -8.37
N ARG A 56 9.75 -21.19 -7.69
CA ARG A 56 10.97 -21.99 -7.94
C ARG A 56 10.74 -23.49 -7.74
N GLN A 57 9.87 -23.89 -6.82
CA GLN A 57 9.58 -25.29 -6.52
C GLN A 57 8.69 -25.95 -7.58
N ILE A 58 7.82 -25.19 -8.26
CA ILE A 58 6.95 -25.72 -9.32
C ILE A 58 7.55 -25.60 -10.72
N THR A 59 8.27 -24.52 -11.05
CA THR A 59 8.75 -24.29 -12.43
C THR A 59 10.23 -24.55 -12.64
N GLY A 60 11.07 -24.53 -11.61
CA GLY A 60 12.53 -24.74 -11.75
C GLY A 60 13.29 -23.70 -12.58
N ALA A 61 12.58 -22.74 -13.17
CA ALA A 61 13.05 -21.57 -13.89
C ALA A 61 12.04 -20.43 -13.70
N GLU A 62 12.55 -19.21 -13.58
CA GLU A 62 11.74 -17.99 -13.49
C GLU A 62 11.49 -17.48 -14.91
N GLU A 63 10.38 -17.88 -15.51
CA GLU A 63 9.87 -17.19 -16.70
C GLU A 63 8.93 -16.09 -16.23
N ASN A 64 9.43 -14.84 -16.25
CA ASN A 64 8.59 -13.67 -16.03
C ASN A 64 7.50 -13.66 -17.09
N THR A 65 6.25 -13.81 -16.66
CA THR A 65 5.11 -13.60 -17.54
C THR A 65 5.00 -12.11 -17.79
N ASP A 66 5.46 -11.67 -18.96
CA ASP A 66 5.41 -10.27 -19.36
C ASP A 66 3.97 -9.82 -19.63
N ASN A 67 3.67 -8.56 -19.32
CA ASN A 67 2.36 -7.97 -19.55
C ASN A 67 1.98 -8.05 -21.04
N ASP A 68 2.94 -7.89 -21.95
CA ASP A 68 2.72 -7.99 -23.40
C ASP A 68 2.23 -9.38 -23.82
N LEU A 69 2.78 -10.44 -23.19
CA LEU A 69 2.34 -11.81 -23.44
C LEU A 69 0.92 -12.04 -22.93
N ILE A 70 0.56 -11.45 -21.78
CA ILE A 70 -0.80 -11.52 -21.23
C ILE A 70 -1.78 -10.83 -22.18
N TYR A 71 -1.48 -9.62 -22.63
CA TYR A 71 -2.37 -8.89 -23.54
C TYR A 71 -2.54 -9.59 -24.88
N ALA A 72 -1.45 -10.10 -25.48
CA ALA A 72 -1.52 -10.87 -26.73
C ALA A 72 -2.38 -12.15 -26.58
N PHE A 73 -2.30 -12.82 -25.43
CA PHE A 73 -3.14 -13.97 -25.15
C PHE A 73 -4.61 -13.59 -24.98
N LEU A 74 -4.91 -12.50 -24.28
CA LEU A 74 -6.28 -12.02 -24.11
C LEU A 74 -6.91 -11.59 -25.43
N ASP A 75 -6.16 -10.89 -26.29
CA ASP A 75 -6.60 -10.54 -27.64
C ASP A 75 -6.95 -11.79 -28.46
N TYR A 76 -6.10 -12.83 -28.40
CA TYR A 76 -6.38 -14.11 -29.03
C TYR A 76 -7.67 -14.75 -28.49
N VAL A 77 -7.86 -14.79 -27.17
CA VAL A 77 -9.05 -15.37 -26.55
C VAL A 77 -10.32 -14.58 -26.89
N PHE A 78 -10.25 -13.25 -26.93
CA PHE A 78 -11.40 -12.40 -27.26
C PHE A 78 -11.70 -12.31 -28.76
N SER A 79 -10.74 -12.69 -29.62
CA SER A 79 -10.94 -12.72 -31.08
C SER A 79 -11.96 -13.78 -31.54
N ASP A 80 -12.19 -14.84 -30.76
CA ASP A 80 -13.10 -15.93 -31.11
C ASP A 80 -14.09 -16.20 -29.97
N ASN A 81 -15.38 -16.16 -30.29
CA ASN A 81 -16.45 -16.33 -29.31
C ASN A 81 -16.37 -17.69 -28.59
N ARG A 82 -15.84 -18.74 -29.23
CA ARG A 82 -15.69 -20.07 -28.61
C ARG A 82 -14.74 -20.03 -27.40
N TYR A 83 -13.66 -19.26 -27.51
CA TYR A 83 -12.69 -19.13 -26.42
C TYR A 83 -13.20 -18.18 -25.33
N ARG A 84 -13.93 -17.13 -25.72
CA ARG A 84 -14.60 -16.24 -24.78
C ARG A 84 -15.61 -16.97 -23.89
N GLU A 85 -16.47 -17.82 -24.47
CA GLU A 85 -17.44 -18.62 -23.68
C GLU A 85 -16.72 -19.59 -22.74
N LYS A 86 -15.66 -20.24 -23.22
CA LYS A 86 -14.84 -21.13 -22.38
C LYS A 86 -14.15 -20.39 -21.24
N LEU A 87 -13.66 -19.17 -21.48
CA LEU A 87 -13.08 -18.32 -20.43
C LEU A 87 -14.16 -17.96 -19.40
N LYS A 88 -15.36 -17.57 -19.85
CA LYS A 88 -16.49 -17.25 -18.97
C LYS A 88 -16.86 -18.44 -18.06
N GLU A 89 -17.00 -19.63 -18.62
CA GLU A 89 -17.29 -20.86 -17.87
C GLU A 89 -16.21 -21.13 -16.80
N LEU A 90 -14.93 -21.02 -17.16
CA LEU A 90 -13.82 -21.20 -16.23
C LEU A 90 -13.82 -20.14 -15.13
N THR A 91 -14.10 -18.88 -15.46
CA THR A 91 -14.19 -17.78 -14.50
C THR A 91 -15.35 -17.97 -13.52
N GLU A 92 -16.54 -18.35 -14.00
CA GLU A 92 -17.70 -18.63 -13.14
C GLU A 92 -17.43 -19.78 -12.17
N LYS A 93 -16.81 -20.86 -12.65
CA LYS A 93 -16.39 -21.98 -11.79
C LYS A 93 -15.40 -21.52 -10.72
N HIS A 94 -14.40 -20.72 -11.07
CA HIS A 94 -13.41 -20.22 -10.11
C HIS A 94 -14.05 -19.33 -9.03
N LEU A 95 -14.95 -18.43 -9.43
CA LEU A 95 -15.63 -17.53 -8.50
C LEU A 95 -16.57 -18.29 -7.56
N SER A 96 -17.32 -19.27 -8.07
CA SER A 96 -18.17 -20.13 -7.25
C SER A 96 -17.37 -20.95 -6.23
N GLU A 97 -16.23 -21.53 -6.62
CA GLU A 97 -15.32 -22.24 -5.70
C GLU A 97 -14.77 -21.31 -4.60
N LYS A 98 -14.60 -20.02 -4.91
CA LYS A 98 -14.12 -19.00 -3.97
C LYS A 98 -15.26 -18.35 -3.15
N GLY A 99 -16.51 -18.75 -3.38
CA GLY A 99 -17.69 -18.20 -2.72
C GLY A 99 -18.02 -16.75 -3.11
N ILE A 100 -17.54 -16.30 -4.27
CA ILE A 100 -17.80 -14.96 -4.80
C ILE A 100 -18.90 -15.09 -5.86
N SER A 101 -20.02 -14.40 -5.68
CA SER A 101 -21.07 -14.34 -6.71
C SER A 101 -20.70 -13.33 -7.78
N LEU A 102 -20.80 -13.73 -9.04
CA LEU A 102 -20.77 -12.80 -10.15
C LEU A 102 -22.17 -12.16 -10.24
N GLU A 103 -22.38 -11.03 -9.58
CA GLU A 103 -23.54 -10.20 -9.90
C GLU A 103 -23.33 -9.65 -11.31
N GLU A 104 -24.17 -10.12 -12.25
CA GLU A 104 -24.19 -9.62 -13.63
C GLU A 104 -24.54 -8.13 -13.60
N THR A 105 -23.54 -7.26 -13.69
CA THR A 105 -23.75 -5.90 -14.15
C THR A 105 -24.02 -5.99 -15.65
N SER A 106 -25.29 -6.25 -15.97
CA SER A 106 -25.82 -6.06 -17.32
C SER A 106 -25.50 -4.63 -17.76
N ASN A 107 -24.76 -4.55 -18.87
CA ASN A 107 -24.31 -3.36 -19.59
C ASN A 107 -25.03 -2.05 -19.24
N THR A 108 -24.25 -1.07 -18.76
CA THR A 108 -24.42 0.30 -19.23
C THR A 108 -23.21 0.62 -20.08
N GLU A 109 -23.41 0.63 -21.39
CA GLU A 109 -22.66 1.53 -22.26
C GLU A 109 -22.81 2.92 -21.66
N ASN A 110 -21.75 3.44 -21.05
CA ASN A 110 -21.70 4.85 -20.70
C ASN A 110 -20.26 5.32 -20.87
N GLU A 111 -20.05 6.00 -21.99
CA GLU A 111 -18.92 6.88 -22.23
C GLU A 111 -18.64 7.69 -20.96
N ASN A 112 -17.43 7.59 -20.42
CA ASN A 112 -16.94 8.64 -19.53
C ASN A 112 -15.44 8.82 -19.70
N ASN A 113 -15.14 9.68 -20.66
CA ASN A 113 -14.21 10.82 -20.60
C ASN A 113 -13.03 10.74 -19.62
N GLY A 114 -11.88 11.11 -20.19
CA GLY A 114 -10.60 11.20 -19.52
C GLY A 114 -10.66 11.94 -18.19
N ILE A 115 -9.95 11.36 -17.24
CA ILE A 115 -9.50 12.05 -16.04
C ILE A 115 -8.01 12.23 -16.24
N ASP A 116 -7.64 13.43 -16.69
CA ASP A 116 -6.31 14.01 -16.47
C ASP A 116 -6.06 14.00 -14.96
N ASP A 117 -5.10 13.20 -14.51
CA ASP A 117 -4.52 13.32 -13.17
C ASP A 117 -3.23 14.14 -13.30
N GLU A 118 -3.38 15.42 -13.68
CA GLU A 118 -2.40 16.44 -13.35
C GLU A 118 -2.60 16.84 -11.88
N GLU A 119 -1.92 16.16 -10.97
CA GLU A 119 -1.62 16.76 -9.66
C GLU A 119 -0.10 16.86 -9.48
N THR A 120 0.38 18.05 -9.83
CA THR A 120 1.69 18.59 -9.53
C THR A 120 1.98 18.59 -8.03
N GLU A 121 2.98 17.82 -7.58
CA GLU A 121 3.76 18.17 -6.39
C GLU A 121 5.07 18.83 -6.83
N LYS A 122 5.03 20.17 -6.87
CA LYS A 122 6.19 21.05 -6.92
C LYS A 122 6.76 21.26 -5.52
N ASP A 123 8.08 21.27 -5.49
CA ASP A 123 8.96 22.02 -4.58
C ASP A 123 9.04 21.60 -3.11
N LEU A 124 10.01 20.73 -2.82
CA LEU A 124 10.86 20.88 -1.63
C LEU A 124 12.32 20.81 -2.09
N GLU A 125 12.77 21.92 -2.68
CA GLU A 125 14.18 22.30 -2.72
C GLU A 125 14.78 22.20 -1.31
N GLU A 126 15.84 21.39 -1.23
CA GLU A 126 17.14 21.78 -0.68
C GLU A 126 17.12 22.82 0.45
N PHE A 127 17.33 22.33 1.68
CA PHE A 127 18.19 23.02 2.63
C PHE A 127 19.10 21.99 3.27
N GLU A 128 20.29 21.82 2.68
CA GLU A 128 21.47 21.50 3.46
C GLU A 128 21.73 22.69 4.38
N ASP A 129 21.44 22.53 5.67
CA ASP A 129 22.06 23.37 6.70
C ASP A 129 22.88 22.46 7.62
N GLU A 130 24.18 22.63 7.41
CA GLU A 130 25.34 22.26 8.22
C GLU A 130 25.09 22.43 9.74
N ILE A 131 25.42 21.40 10.53
CA ILE A 131 26.04 21.42 11.89
C ILE A 131 26.52 20.00 12.22
#